data_AF-A0A8A1LC00-F1
#
_entry.id   AF-A0A8A1LC00-F1
#
_cell.length_a   1.000
_cell.length_b   1.000
_cell.length_c   1.000
_cell.angle_alpha   90.00
_cell.angle_beta   90.00
_cell.angle_gamma   90.00
#
_symmetry.space_group_name_H-M   'P 1'
#
loop_
_entity.id
_entity.type
_entity.pdbx_description
1 polymer ?
#
loop_
_entity_poly.entity_id
_entity_poly.type
_entity_poly.pdbx_seq_one_letter_code
_entity_poly.pdbx_strand_id
1 'polypeptide(L)'
;MERCIPCNRKFRNTQYLKQHIKDSPAHSRRYECRSCKRSFRTEAALEQHIQNSTAHSPEHNPNSRNPSFKNDTHSRKGRWSMYPTHHERVSSLLQEDDLYFDFHDVDRAAGCINEYDTNIMGKFICDNKTCGTNGWSSKRIAITIRMYPGEEYNARVYHQRCDGCGDLSRPVLNETYAERIAYRIKKWNGIAVDSVLYSSRSQGPHHTDLCEGCKAGHCKALA
;
A
#
# COMPACT_ATOMS: atom_id res chain seq x y z
N MET A 1 -16.39 -2.36 -37.11
CA MET A 1 -15.28 -3.25 -36.67
C MET A 1 -14.35 -2.42 -35.82
N GLU A 2 -14.20 -2.80 -34.55
CA GLU A 2 -13.33 -2.09 -33.61
C GLU A 2 -11.88 -2.56 -33.77
N ARG A 3 -10.92 -1.67 -33.53
CA ARG A 3 -9.49 -1.96 -33.75
C ARG A 3 -8.69 -1.63 -32.50
N CYS A 4 -7.86 -2.56 -32.06
CA CYS A 4 -6.88 -2.31 -31.01
C CYS A 4 -5.73 -1.50 -31.60
N ILE A 5 -5.57 -0.24 -31.20
CA ILE A 5 -4.49 0.64 -31.71
C ILE A 5 -3.10 0.05 -31.36
N PRO A 6 -2.83 -0.43 -30.13
CA PRO A 6 -1.51 -0.94 -29.78
C PRO A 6 -1.03 -2.21 -30.52
N CYS A 7 -1.93 -3.03 -31.09
CA CYS A 7 -1.53 -4.26 -31.81
C CYS A 7 -2.23 -4.49 -33.15
N ASN A 8 -2.98 -3.50 -33.62
CA ASN A 8 -3.71 -3.45 -34.89
C ASN A 8 -4.70 -4.61 -35.15
N ARG A 9 -5.05 -5.39 -34.12
CA ARG A 9 -6.06 -6.47 -34.21
C ARG A 9 -7.47 -5.89 -34.34
N LYS A 10 -8.29 -6.53 -35.20
CA LYS A 10 -9.69 -6.16 -35.45
C LYS A 10 -10.64 -7.06 -34.66
N PHE A 11 -11.70 -6.46 -34.13
CA PHE A 11 -12.73 -7.11 -33.32
C PHE A 11 -14.12 -6.80 -33.86
N ARG A 12 -15.05 -7.73 -33.62
CA ARG A 12 -16.42 -7.62 -34.14
C ARG A 12 -17.23 -6.51 -33.48
N ASN A 13 -16.92 -6.14 -32.24
CA ASN A 13 -17.56 -5.03 -31.52
C ASN A 13 -16.68 -4.53 -30.36
N THR A 14 -17.15 -3.47 -29.68
CA THR A 14 -16.49 -2.81 -28.55
C THR A 14 -16.32 -3.72 -27.34
N GLN A 15 -17.28 -4.62 -27.07
CA GLN A 15 -17.19 -5.57 -25.95
C GLN A 15 -15.99 -6.53 -26.13
N TYR A 16 -15.81 -7.08 -27.33
CA TYR A 16 -14.67 -7.96 -27.63
C TYR A 16 -13.33 -7.21 -27.64
N LEU A 17 -13.30 -5.95 -28.09
CA LEU A 17 -12.11 -5.11 -27.98
C LEU A 17 -11.73 -4.86 -26.51
N LYS A 18 -12.71 -4.51 -25.65
CA LYS A 18 -12.49 -4.29 -24.21
C LYS A 18 -11.96 -5.55 -23.52
N GLN A 19 -12.54 -6.72 -23.82
CA GLN A 19 -12.06 -8.00 -23.30
C GLN A 19 -10.62 -8.29 -23.75
N HIS A 20 -10.30 -8.04 -25.02
CA HIS A 20 -8.95 -8.19 -25.55
C HIS A 20 -7.94 -7.28 -24.85
N ILE A 21 -8.25 -6.00 -24.62
CA ILE A 21 -7.36 -5.08 -23.91
C ILE A 21 -7.13 -5.55 -22.47
N LYS A 22 -8.16 -6.08 -21.82
CA LYS A 22 -8.09 -6.59 -20.44
C LYS A 22 -7.24 -7.86 -20.31
N ASP A 23 -7.42 -8.81 -21.22
CA ASP A 23 -6.84 -10.17 -21.08
C ASP A 23 -5.53 -10.36 -21.84
N SER A 24 -5.24 -9.50 -22.83
CA SER A 24 -4.03 -9.64 -23.63
C SER A 24 -2.78 -9.31 -22.81
N PRO A 25 -1.79 -10.22 -22.69
CA PRO A 25 -0.52 -9.92 -22.01
C PRO A 25 0.27 -8.76 -22.63
N ALA A 26 -0.05 -8.40 -23.88
CA ALA A 26 0.55 -7.24 -24.56
C ALA A 26 -0.02 -5.90 -24.04
N HIS A 27 -1.23 -5.92 -23.48
CA HIS A 27 -1.97 -4.74 -23.00
C HIS A 27 -2.29 -4.81 -21.50
N SER A 28 -1.95 -5.92 -20.84
CA SER A 28 -2.06 -6.05 -19.39
C SER A 28 -1.30 -4.90 -18.74
N ARG A 29 -2.00 -4.13 -17.88
CA ARG A 29 -1.42 -3.07 -17.06
C ARG A 29 -0.20 -3.66 -16.35
N ARG A 30 0.99 -3.12 -16.63
CA ARG A 30 2.24 -3.55 -16.01
C ARG A 30 2.52 -2.65 -14.82
N TYR A 31 3.07 -3.22 -13.77
CA TYR A 31 3.49 -2.49 -12.58
C TYR A 31 5.00 -2.26 -12.69
N GLU A 32 5.42 -1.01 -12.79
CA GLU A 32 6.84 -0.66 -12.96
C GLU A 32 7.49 -0.27 -11.63
N CYS A 33 8.66 -0.82 -11.34
CA CYS A 33 9.49 -0.36 -10.23
C CYS A 33 10.07 1.01 -10.57
N ARG A 34 9.72 2.05 -9.81
CA ARG A 34 10.21 3.41 -10.06
C ARG A 34 11.74 3.52 -9.98
N SER A 35 12.36 2.71 -9.11
CA SER A 35 13.79 2.75 -8.82
C SER A 35 14.67 2.02 -9.84
N CYS A 36 14.23 0.88 -10.40
CA CYS A 36 15.01 0.12 -11.41
C CYS A 36 14.31 -0.10 -12.75
N LYS A 37 13.11 0.46 -12.94
CA LYS A 37 12.32 0.41 -14.18
C LYS A 37 11.93 -0.99 -14.65
N ARG A 38 12.05 -2.00 -13.78
CA ARG A 38 11.56 -3.36 -14.06
C ARG A 38 10.03 -3.41 -14.01
N SER A 39 9.45 -4.08 -15.00
CA SER A 39 8.00 -4.28 -15.13
C SER A 39 7.54 -5.65 -14.60
N PHE A 40 6.43 -5.67 -13.88
CA PHE A 40 5.82 -6.86 -13.29
C PHE A 40 4.37 -7.04 -13.76
N ARG A 41 3.90 -8.28 -13.81
CA ARG A 41 2.54 -8.62 -14.26
C ARG A 41 1.46 -8.37 -13.20
N THR A 42 1.85 -8.31 -11.93
CA THR A 42 0.94 -8.08 -10.81
C THR A 42 1.57 -7.12 -9.82
N GLU A 43 0.73 -6.41 -9.08
CA GLU A 43 1.14 -5.52 -8.01
C GLU A 43 1.92 -6.28 -6.93
N ALA A 44 1.39 -7.43 -6.47
CA ALA A 44 2.05 -8.29 -5.50
C ALA A 44 3.45 -8.75 -5.94
N ALA A 45 3.66 -9.00 -7.24
CA ALA A 45 4.99 -9.37 -7.75
C ALA A 45 5.96 -8.18 -7.73
N LEU A 46 5.50 -6.96 -8.06
CA LEU A 46 6.31 -5.75 -7.91
C LEU A 46 6.66 -5.50 -6.43
N GLU A 47 5.69 -5.68 -5.53
CA GLU A 47 5.95 -5.53 -4.10
C GLU A 47 6.99 -6.51 -3.57
N GLN A 48 6.84 -7.80 -3.92
CA GLN A 48 7.81 -8.82 -3.54
C GLN A 48 9.19 -8.50 -4.09
N HIS A 49 9.27 -7.93 -5.31
CA HIS A 49 10.53 -7.46 -5.87
C HIS A 49 11.15 -6.34 -5.02
N ILE A 50 10.38 -5.31 -4.64
CA ILE A 50 10.91 -4.20 -3.83
C ILE A 50 11.36 -4.70 -2.45
N GLN A 51 10.62 -5.64 -1.84
CA GLN A 51 10.97 -6.19 -0.53
C GLN A 51 12.28 -6.99 -0.54
N ASN A 52 12.52 -7.78 -1.58
CA ASN A 52 13.64 -8.71 -1.63
C ASN A 52 14.84 -8.20 -2.43
N SER A 53 14.70 -7.09 -3.16
CA SER A 53 15.78 -6.56 -3.96
C SER A 53 16.74 -5.72 -3.12
N THR A 54 17.98 -6.18 -3.03
CA THR A 54 19.11 -5.43 -2.46
C THR A 54 19.37 -4.12 -3.19
N ALA A 55 18.88 -3.96 -4.44
CA ALA A 55 19.01 -2.74 -5.23
C ALA A 55 18.22 -1.54 -4.65
N HIS A 56 17.35 -1.76 -3.67
CA HIS A 56 16.46 -0.75 -3.08
C HIS A 56 16.58 -0.64 -1.55
N SER A 57 17.58 -1.29 -0.95
CA SER A 57 17.81 -1.26 0.50
C SER A 57 18.64 -0.03 0.89
N PRO A 58 18.22 0.77 1.90
CA PRO A 58 18.89 2.01 2.30
C PRO A 58 20.20 1.81 3.10
N GLU A 59 20.76 0.60 3.16
CA GLU A 59 21.87 0.27 4.10
C GLU A 59 23.28 0.64 3.62
N HIS A 60 23.46 1.38 2.53
CA HIS A 60 24.78 1.89 2.12
C HIS A 60 24.84 3.42 2.10
N ASN A 61 24.79 4.04 3.29
CA ASN A 61 25.38 5.36 3.50
C ASN A 61 26.55 5.23 4.49
N PRO A 62 27.81 5.30 4.02
CA PRO A 62 28.98 4.96 4.84
C PRO A 62 29.41 6.05 5.85
N ASN A 63 28.59 7.07 6.12
CA ASN A 63 29.07 8.22 6.91
C ASN A 63 28.13 8.74 8.01
N SER A 64 27.74 7.86 8.93
CA SER A 64 27.30 8.29 10.27
C SER A 64 27.99 7.48 11.36
N ARG A 65 29.03 8.07 11.94
CA ARG A 65 29.69 7.59 13.16
C ARG A 65 28.94 8.15 14.37
N ASN A 66 28.29 7.30 15.16
CA ASN A 66 28.39 7.29 16.64
C ASN A 66 27.55 6.15 17.28
N PRO A 67 27.82 5.77 18.55
CA PRO A 67 28.25 4.40 18.84
C PRO A 67 27.28 3.62 19.74
N SER A 68 27.47 2.29 19.72
CA SER A 68 27.14 1.33 20.79
C SER A 68 25.68 1.24 21.24
N PHE A 69 24.90 0.40 20.56
CA PHE A 69 23.96 -0.48 21.25
C PHE A 69 24.12 -1.92 20.71
N LYS A 70 24.19 -2.84 21.67
CA LYS A 70 24.65 -4.22 21.54
C LYS A 70 23.81 -5.03 20.56
N ASN A 71 24.49 -6.00 19.96
CA ASN A 71 23.98 -7.01 19.02
C ASN A 71 22.76 -7.76 19.56
N ASP A 72 21.64 -7.64 18.85
CA ASP A 72 20.57 -8.63 18.81
C ASP A 72 20.36 -9.04 17.35
N THR A 73 20.51 -10.33 17.06
CA THR A 73 20.47 -10.96 15.73
C THR A 73 19.05 -11.15 15.18
N HIS A 74 18.11 -10.25 15.48
CA HIS A 74 16.84 -10.12 14.75
C HIS A 74 16.88 -8.83 13.94
N SER A 75 16.99 -8.97 12.61
CA SER A 75 16.86 -7.88 11.63
C SER A 75 15.72 -6.95 12.03
N ARG A 76 16.02 -5.66 12.23
CA ARG A 76 15.05 -4.62 12.63
C ARG A 76 14.04 -4.40 11.50
N LYS A 77 13.09 -5.32 11.30
CA LYS A 77 11.92 -5.08 10.44
C LYS A 77 11.21 -3.84 10.97
N GLY A 78 11.06 -2.81 10.13
CA GLY A 78 10.33 -1.59 10.48
C GLY A 78 8.91 -1.91 10.94
N ARG A 79 8.37 -1.16 11.90
CA ARG A 79 7.01 -1.36 12.48
C ARG A 79 5.87 -0.97 11.53
N TRP A 80 6.22 -0.39 10.40
CA TRP A 80 5.34 0.06 9.34
C TRP A 80 6.11 0.10 8.02
N SER A 81 5.37 0.18 6.91
CA SER A 81 5.92 0.37 5.56
C SER A 81 5.07 1.36 4.76
N MET A 82 5.66 1.91 3.70
CA MET A 82 4.95 2.62 2.65
C MET A 82 4.84 1.74 1.39
N TYR A 83 3.85 2.06 0.54
CA TYR A 83 3.45 1.22 -0.60
C TYR A 83 3.39 2.04 -1.91
N PRO A 84 4.52 2.59 -2.39
CA PRO A 84 4.56 3.42 -3.61
C PRO A 84 4.07 2.69 -4.87
N THR A 85 4.15 1.36 -4.88
CA THR A 85 3.69 0.50 -6.00
C THR A 85 2.19 0.61 -6.25
N HIS A 86 1.43 0.93 -5.21
CA HIS A 86 -0.02 1.07 -5.26
C HIS A 86 -0.47 2.44 -5.75
N HIS A 87 0.48 3.36 -5.97
CA HIS A 87 0.19 4.71 -6.42
C HIS A 87 -0.62 4.72 -7.71
N GLU A 88 -0.29 3.84 -8.65
CA GLU A 88 -0.97 3.70 -9.94
C GLU A 88 -2.49 3.54 -9.78
N ARG A 89 -2.94 2.76 -8.79
CA ARG A 89 -4.36 2.55 -8.54
C ARG A 89 -5.01 3.77 -7.88
N VAL A 90 -4.32 4.41 -6.92
CA VAL A 90 -4.78 5.65 -6.29
C VAL A 90 -4.93 6.76 -7.33
N SER A 91 -3.91 6.95 -8.17
CA SER A 91 -3.87 7.97 -9.22
C SER A 91 -5.05 7.80 -10.19
N SER A 92 -5.33 6.57 -10.64
CA SER A 92 -6.50 6.30 -11.48
C SER A 92 -7.82 6.70 -10.81
N LEU A 93 -7.98 6.49 -9.50
CA LEU A 93 -9.20 6.85 -8.77
C LEU A 93 -9.33 8.37 -8.56
N LEU A 94 -8.22 9.10 -8.42
CA LEU A 94 -8.21 10.55 -8.24
C LEU A 94 -8.51 11.29 -9.55
N GLN A 95 -7.98 10.77 -10.67
CA GLN A 95 -8.20 11.35 -12.00
C GLN A 95 -9.67 11.30 -12.46
N GLU A 96 -10.50 10.43 -11.88
CA GLU A 96 -11.95 10.41 -12.11
C GLU A 96 -12.62 11.74 -11.69
N ASP A 97 -12.01 12.48 -10.77
CA ASP A 97 -12.47 13.79 -10.26
C ASP A 97 -11.47 14.91 -10.57
N ASP A 98 -10.66 14.77 -11.63
CA ASP A 98 -9.66 15.77 -12.08
C ASP A 98 -8.59 16.12 -11.03
N LEU A 99 -8.28 15.20 -10.12
CA LEU A 99 -7.22 15.35 -9.13
C LEU A 99 -5.95 14.61 -9.56
N TYR A 100 -4.84 15.34 -9.60
CA TYR A 100 -3.51 14.81 -9.94
C TYR A 100 -2.61 14.93 -8.73
N PHE A 101 -2.18 13.79 -8.20
CA PHE A 101 -1.28 13.75 -7.05
C PHE A 101 -0.13 12.81 -7.33
N ASP A 102 1.04 13.12 -6.76
CA ASP A 102 2.23 12.27 -6.77
C ASP A 102 2.45 11.55 -5.43
N PHE A 103 3.13 10.40 -5.48
CA PHE A 103 3.50 9.68 -4.26
C PHE A 103 4.79 10.24 -3.67
N HIS A 104 4.73 10.65 -2.41
CA HIS A 104 5.83 11.20 -1.64
C HIS A 104 6.63 10.09 -0.92
N ASP A 105 7.83 9.79 -1.41
CA ASP A 105 8.64 8.65 -0.93
C ASP A 105 9.26 8.83 0.48
N VAL A 106 8.99 9.94 1.17
CA VAL A 106 9.55 10.26 2.49
C VAL A 106 8.46 10.39 3.54
N ASP A 107 8.40 9.47 4.50
CA ASP A 107 7.40 9.55 5.58
C ASP A 107 7.83 10.52 6.69
N ARG A 108 7.40 11.79 6.62
CA ARG A 108 7.66 12.81 7.65
C ARG A 108 6.38 13.54 8.05
N ALA A 109 6.08 13.54 9.35
CA ALA A 109 4.96 14.32 9.87
C ALA A 109 5.20 15.84 9.73
N ALA A 110 6.46 16.27 9.90
CA ALA A 110 6.83 17.66 9.66
C ALA A 110 6.70 18.01 8.17
N GLY A 111 5.90 19.02 7.85
CA GLY A 111 5.69 19.52 6.49
C GLY A 111 4.46 18.95 5.78
N CYS A 112 3.73 18.00 6.39
CA CYS A 112 2.41 17.63 5.87
C CYS A 112 1.39 18.74 6.18
N ILE A 113 0.53 19.04 5.21
CA ILE A 113 -0.57 20.00 5.35
C ILE A 113 -1.84 19.33 5.89
N ASN A 114 -1.96 18.02 5.72
CA ASN A 114 -3.01 17.22 6.33
C ASN A 114 -2.51 15.83 6.73
N GLU A 115 -3.06 15.31 7.82
CA GLU A 115 -2.81 13.96 8.33
C GLU A 115 -4.13 13.32 8.79
N TYR A 116 -4.34 12.03 8.47
CA TYR A 116 -5.53 11.31 8.91
C TYR A 116 -5.26 9.83 9.16
N ASP A 117 -5.51 9.39 10.39
CA ASP A 117 -5.51 7.98 10.76
C ASP A 117 -6.84 7.32 10.40
N THR A 118 -6.74 6.15 9.77
CA THR A 118 -7.89 5.32 9.40
C THR A 118 -7.49 3.85 9.32
N ASN A 119 -8.39 3.00 8.84
CA ASN A 119 -8.15 1.56 8.69
C ASN A 119 -8.49 1.08 7.28
N ILE A 120 -7.74 0.08 6.84
CA ILE A 120 -7.95 -0.67 5.59
C ILE A 120 -8.03 -2.17 5.88
N MET A 121 -8.37 -2.94 4.85
CA MET A 121 -8.42 -4.39 4.89
C MET A 121 -7.18 -5.00 4.23
N GLY A 122 -6.85 -6.21 4.66
CA GLY A 122 -5.74 -6.96 4.12
C GLY A 122 -5.51 -8.24 4.91
N LYS A 123 -4.41 -8.93 4.57
CA LYS A 123 -3.99 -10.16 5.23
C LYS A 123 -2.53 -10.03 5.66
N PHE A 124 -2.16 -10.78 6.68
CA PHE A 124 -0.79 -10.92 7.16
C PHE A 124 -0.33 -12.35 6.93
N ILE A 125 0.94 -12.52 6.59
CA ILE A 125 1.58 -13.82 6.41
C ILE A 125 2.80 -13.85 7.32
N CYS A 126 2.93 -14.90 8.12
CA CYS A 126 4.11 -15.05 8.96
C CYS A 126 5.30 -15.48 8.09
N ASP A 127 6.40 -14.74 8.12
CA ASP A 127 7.62 -15.11 7.39
C ASP A 127 8.45 -16.17 8.14
N ASN A 128 8.10 -16.45 9.39
CA ASN A 128 8.78 -17.46 10.19
C ASN A 128 8.43 -18.86 9.66
N LYS A 129 9.39 -19.49 9.00
CA LYS A 129 9.23 -20.82 8.38
C LYS A 129 8.96 -21.94 9.38
N THR A 130 9.28 -21.74 10.66
CA THR A 130 8.98 -22.72 11.72
C THR A 130 7.65 -22.43 12.41
N CYS A 131 6.98 -21.31 12.08
CA CYS A 131 5.68 -20.97 12.62
C CYS A 131 4.57 -21.70 11.84
N GLY A 132 3.72 -22.42 12.56
CA GLY A 132 2.56 -23.13 11.99
C GLY A 132 1.35 -22.24 11.70
N THR A 133 1.45 -20.92 11.89
CA THR A 133 0.33 -20.00 11.64
C THR A 133 0.09 -19.84 10.14
N ASN A 134 -1.09 -20.26 9.69
CA ASN A 134 -1.59 -19.91 8.37
C ASN A 134 -2.10 -18.46 8.40
N GLY A 135 -1.60 -17.61 7.50
CA GLY A 135 -1.81 -16.16 7.50
C GLY A 135 -3.20 -15.67 7.96
N TRP A 136 -3.25 -14.52 8.62
CA TRP A 136 -4.44 -14.03 9.32
C TRP A 136 -4.94 -12.69 8.76
N SER A 137 -6.16 -12.29 9.10
CA SER A 137 -6.66 -10.95 8.84
C SER A 137 -7.10 -10.30 10.13
N SER A 138 -6.54 -9.13 10.46
CA SER A 138 -7.00 -8.33 11.60
C SER A 138 -8.34 -7.62 11.35
N LYS A 139 -8.81 -7.64 10.09
CA LYS A 139 -9.91 -6.83 9.57
C LYS A 139 -9.79 -5.32 9.87
N ARG A 140 -8.62 -4.86 10.33
CA ARG A 140 -8.30 -3.51 10.79
C ARG A 140 -6.79 -3.32 10.71
N ILE A 141 -6.30 -2.93 9.54
CA ILE A 141 -4.91 -2.52 9.35
C ILE A 141 -4.89 -1.00 9.49
N ALA A 142 -4.27 -0.51 10.56
CA ALA A 142 -4.13 0.92 10.77
C ALA A 142 -3.26 1.52 9.67
N ILE A 143 -3.65 2.69 9.18
CA ILE A 143 -2.85 3.52 8.28
C ILE A 143 -2.91 4.98 8.68
N THR A 144 -1.85 5.71 8.40
CA THR A 144 -1.80 7.18 8.50
C THR A 144 -1.60 7.74 7.10
N ILE A 145 -2.58 8.47 6.60
CA ILE A 145 -2.50 9.14 5.29
C ILE A 145 -2.01 10.57 5.52
N ARG A 146 -1.06 11.03 4.72
CA ARG A 146 -0.56 12.40 4.75
C ARG A 146 -0.63 13.03 3.38
N MET A 147 -0.91 14.33 3.36
CA MET A 147 -0.85 15.19 2.18
C MET A 147 0.17 16.29 2.42
N TYR A 148 0.93 16.62 1.39
CA TYR A 148 2.01 17.60 1.42
C TYR A 148 1.73 18.71 0.39
N PRO A 149 2.42 19.86 0.48
CA PRO A 149 2.38 20.87 -0.58
C PRO A 149 2.82 20.29 -1.94
N GLY A 150 2.33 20.87 -3.05
CA GLY A 150 2.66 20.39 -4.40
C GLY A 150 1.92 19.12 -4.82
N GLU A 151 0.72 18.90 -4.29
CA GLU A 151 -0.14 17.75 -4.61
C GLU A 151 0.55 16.39 -4.40
N GLU A 152 1.31 16.28 -3.33
CA GLU A 152 1.98 15.05 -2.96
C GLU A 152 1.25 14.35 -1.79
N TYR A 153 1.25 13.02 -1.77
CA TYR A 153 0.72 12.24 -0.66
C TYR A 153 1.57 11.03 -0.32
N ASN A 154 1.47 10.55 0.91
CA ASN A 154 1.87 9.17 1.22
C ASN A 154 0.95 8.53 2.24
N ALA A 155 1.17 7.24 2.45
CA ALA A 155 0.44 6.49 3.46
C ALA A 155 1.38 5.52 4.16
N ARG A 156 1.49 5.70 5.48
CA ARG A 156 2.12 4.75 6.38
C ARG A 156 1.15 3.62 6.69
N VAL A 157 1.58 2.38 6.56
CA VAL A 157 0.79 1.19 6.87
C VAL A 157 1.46 0.41 8.00
N TYR A 158 0.75 0.23 9.10
CA TYR A 158 1.30 -0.43 10.28
C TYR A 158 1.30 -1.96 10.14
N HIS A 159 2.36 -2.56 10.67
CA HIS A 159 2.52 -4.01 10.68
C HIS A 159 1.78 -4.65 11.87
N GLN A 160 1.66 -5.97 11.84
CA GLN A 160 1.11 -6.74 12.95
C GLN A 160 2.03 -7.91 13.29
N ARG A 161 2.09 -8.25 14.57
CA ARG A 161 2.81 -9.42 15.05
C ARG A 161 1.97 -10.67 14.88
N CYS A 162 2.63 -11.75 14.48
CA CYS A 162 2.04 -13.08 14.46
C CYS A 162 1.71 -13.50 15.90
N ASP A 163 0.49 -13.97 16.14
CA ASP A 163 0.05 -14.44 17.46
C ASP A 163 0.81 -15.70 17.92
N GLY A 164 1.20 -16.57 16.98
CA GLY A 164 1.88 -17.82 17.31
C GLY A 164 3.36 -17.69 17.67
N CYS A 165 4.09 -16.74 17.09
CA CYS A 165 5.54 -16.61 17.29
C CYS A 165 6.03 -15.18 17.62
N GLY A 166 5.16 -14.17 17.60
CA GLY A 166 5.51 -12.78 17.90
C GLY A 166 6.27 -12.04 16.79
N ASP A 167 6.67 -12.75 15.71
CA ASP A 167 7.38 -12.16 14.59
C ASP A 167 6.54 -11.11 13.87
N LEU A 168 7.22 -10.05 13.45
CA LEU A 168 6.57 -8.95 12.75
C LEU A 168 6.25 -9.34 11.31
N SER A 169 4.99 -9.14 10.93
CA SER A 169 4.47 -9.37 9.58
C SER A 169 3.99 -8.07 8.95
N ARG A 170 4.49 -7.84 7.73
CA ARG A 170 4.02 -6.78 6.86
C ARG A 170 2.71 -7.23 6.17
N PRO A 171 1.68 -6.37 6.06
CA PRO A 171 0.45 -6.78 5.44
C PRO A 171 0.57 -6.90 3.91
N VAL A 172 -0.13 -7.89 3.37
CA VAL A 172 -0.52 -8.00 1.97
C VAL A 172 -1.82 -7.21 1.80
N LEU A 173 -1.75 -6.14 1.02
CA LEU A 173 -2.86 -5.21 0.81
C LEU A 173 -3.78 -5.67 -0.32
N ASN A 174 -4.99 -5.11 -0.34
CA ASN A 174 -5.94 -5.29 -1.42
C ASN A 174 -6.49 -3.92 -1.87
N GLU A 175 -7.48 -3.91 -2.75
CA GLU A 175 -8.07 -2.70 -3.35
C GLU A 175 -8.50 -1.64 -2.32
N THR A 176 -8.85 -2.05 -1.09
CA THR A 176 -9.27 -1.12 -0.02
C THR A 176 -8.18 -0.11 0.38
N TYR A 177 -6.90 -0.41 0.13
CA TYR A 177 -5.81 0.55 0.34
C TYR A 177 -5.99 1.78 -0.55
N ALA A 178 -6.07 1.55 -1.86
CA ALA A 178 -6.10 2.64 -2.84
C ALA A 178 -7.38 3.45 -2.72
N GLU A 179 -8.51 2.77 -2.53
CA GLU A 179 -9.80 3.43 -2.37
C GLU A 179 -9.87 4.31 -1.11
N ARG A 180 -9.32 3.83 0.02
CA ARG A 180 -9.32 4.60 1.28
C ARG A 180 -8.48 5.86 1.16
N ILE A 181 -7.34 5.78 0.48
CA ILE A 181 -6.46 6.92 0.24
C ILE A 181 -7.15 7.92 -0.69
N ALA A 182 -7.66 7.45 -1.84
CA ALA A 182 -8.35 8.30 -2.80
C ALA A 182 -9.54 9.02 -2.16
N TYR A 183 -10.36 8.30 -1.38
CA TYR A 183 -11.46 8.89 -0.60
C TYR A 183 -10.99 10.04 0.29
N ARG A 184 -9.87 9.85 1.01
CA ARG A 184 -9.37 10.86 1.94
C ARG A 184 -8.85 12.11 1.22
N ILE A 185 -8.10 11.91 0.14
CA ILE A 185 -7.60 13.01 -0.68
C ILE A 185 -8.76 13.77 -1.34
N LYS A 186 -9.76 13.09 -1.91
CA LYS A 186 -10.99 13.70 -2.44
C LYS A 186 -11.68 14.57 -1.40
N LYS A 187 -11.86 14.06 -0.17
CA LYS A 187 -12.42 14.82 0.96
C LYS A 187 -11.62 16.09 1.28
N TRP A 188 -10.30 16.02 1.33
CA TRP A 188 -9.45 17.18 1.60
C TRP A 188 -9.49 18.24 0.49
N ASN A 189 -9.80 17.84 -0.74
CA ASN A 189 -9.95 18.72 -1.89
C ASN A 189 -11.42 19.14 -2.13
N GLY A 190 -12.31 18.95 -1.14
CA GLY A 190 -13.69 19.44 -1.22
C GLY A 190 -14.63 18.64 -2.14
N ILE A 191 -14.18 17.50 -2.67
CA ILE A 191 -15.02 16.63 -3.52
C ILE A 191 -16.09 15.95 -2.65
N ALA A 192 -17.35 16.06 -3.09
CA ALA A 192 -18.48 15.38 -2.48
C ALA A 192 -18.39 13.87 -2.78
N VAL A 193 -17.78 13.13 -1.87
CA VAL A 193 -17.78 11.66 -1.91
C VAL A 193 -18.93 11.11 -1.08
N ASP A 194 -19.74 10.26 -1.70
CA ASP A 194 -20.76 9.50 -1.01
C ASP A 194 -20.13 8.74 0.15
N SER A 195 -20.82 8.74 1.29
CA SER A 195 -20.50 7.89 2.42
C SER A 195 -20.82 6.44 2.05
N VAL A 196 -20.05 5.85 1.14
CA VAL A 196 -20.03 4.39 1.00
C VAL A 196 -19.40 3.90 2.29
N LEU A 197 -20.26 3.34 3.14
CA LEU A 197 -19.94 2.72 4.41
C LEU A 197 -18.91 1.62 4.16
N TYR A 198 -17.63 1.97 4.04
CA TYR A 198 -16.54 1.03 4.22
C TYR A 198 -16.70 0.49 5.62
N SER A 199 -17.40 -0.64 5.73
CA SER A 199 -17.97 -1.19 6.95
C SER A 199 -17.15 -0.78 8.15
N SER A 200 -17.53 0.33 8.77
CA SER A 200 -16.89 0.83 9.98
C SER A 200 -16.97 -0.27 11.03
N ARG A 201 -18.01 -1.11 10.95
CA ARG A 201 -18.23 -2.27 11.81
C ARG A 201 -17.36 -3.47 11.41
N SER A 202 -16.05 -3.36 11.61
CA SER A 202 -15.23 -4.55 11.82
C SER A 202 -15.30 -4.94 13.30
N GLN A 203 -16.21 -5.87 13.62
CA GLN A 203 -16.29 -6.56 14.92
C GLN A 203 -15.34 -7.79 14.97
N GLY A 204 -14.34 -7.83 14.07
CA GLY A 204 -13.39 -8.93 13.99
C GLY A 204 -12.29 -8.83 15.03
N PRO A 205 -11.49 -9.91 15.21
CA PRO A 205 -10.49 -10.02 16.26
C PRO A 205 -9.29 -9.11 15.95
N HIS A 206 -9.44 -7.82 16.21
CA HIS A 206 -8.36 -6.87 16.18
C HIS A 206 -7.64 -6.92 17.54
N HIS A 207 -6.54 -7.67 17.58
CA HIS A 207 -5.69 -7.78 18.75
C HIS A 207 -4.77 -6.56 18.84
N THR A 208 -5.13 -5.62 19.72
CA THR A 208 -4.40 -4.35 19.94
C THR A 208 -2.94 -4.59 20.32
N ASP A 209 -2.68 -5.61 21.14
CA ASP A 209 -1.33 -5.97 21.62
C ASP A 209 -0.41 -6.50 20.52
N LEU A 210 -0.97 -6.97 19.41
CA LEU A 210 -0.23 -7.43 18.25
C LEU A 210 -0.09 -6.34 17.18
N CYS A 211 -0.92 -5.28 17.23
CA CYS A 211 -0.95 -4.23 16.22
C CYS A 211 0.07 -3.12 16.51
N GLU A 212 1.00 -2.88 15.60
CA GLU A 212 1.97 -1.78 15.75
C GLU A 212 1.31 -0.40 15.62
N GLY A 213 0.15 -0.31 14.95
CA GLY A 213 -0.65 0.91 14.88
C GLY A 213 -1.27 1.29 16.23
N CYS A 214 -1.79 0.31 16.98
CA CYS A 214 -2.28 0.54 18.35
C CYS A 214 -1.15 0.99 19.27
N LYS A 215 -0.01 0.30 19.23
CA LYS A 215 1.17 0.64 20.03
C LYS A 215 1.72 2.04 19.73
N ALA A 216 1.53 2.51 18.50
CA ALA A 216 1.92 3.85 18.07
C ALA A 216 0.80 4.90 18.25
N GLY A 217 -0.39 4.54 18.76
CA GLY A 217 -1.50 5.47 18.96
C GLY A 217 -2.30 5.84 17.70
N HIS A 218 -2.09 5.12 16.59
CA HIS A 218 -2.66 5.45 15.27
C HIS A 218 -3.84 4.54 14.85
N CYS A 219 -4.22 3.57 15.68
CA CYS A 219 -5.46 2.83 15.44
C CYS A 219 -6.63 3.55 16.12
N LYS A 220 -7.21 4.55 15.44
CA LYS A 220 -8.40 5.23 15.97
C LYS A 220 -9.55 4.22 16.13
N ALA A 221 -10.09 4.16 17.34
CA ALA A 221 -11.42 3.57 17.56
C ALA A 221 -12.44 4.38 16.78
N LEU A 222 -13.47 3.71 16.26
CA LEU A 222 -14.54 4.38 15.53
C LEU A 222 -15.30 5.23 16.55
N ALA A 223 -15.18 6.55 16.46
CA ALA A 223 -16.25 7.43 16.91
C ALA A 223 -17.38 7.36 15.88
#